data_AF-A0AAJ0XAE1-F1
#
_entry.id   AF-A0AAJ0XAE1-F1
#
_cell.length_a   1.000
_cell.length_b   1.000
_cell.length_c   1.000
_cell.angle_alpha   90.00
_cell.angle_beta   90.00
_cell.angle_gamma   90.00
#
_symmetry.space_group_name_H-M   'P 1'
#
loop_
_entity.id
_entity.type
_entity.pdbx_description
1 polymer ?
#
loop_
_entity_poly.entity_id
_entity_poly.type
_entity_poly.pdbx_seq_one_letter_code
_entity_poly.pdbx_strand_id
1 'polypeptide(L)' 'MSDPEINILSAEREGEYRIRLCFDDGSRQTIDFLPFVSQSRHPDIRAFLDPGRFSGYRVV' A
#
# COMPACT_ATOMS: atom_id res chain seq x y z
N MET A 1 0.14 -29.19 -1.74
CA MET A 1 0.06 -28.32 -2.92
C MET A 1 0.44 -26.94 -2.41
N SER A 2 1.50 -26.32 -2.94
CA SER A 2 1.85 -24.94 -2.56
C SER A 2 0.88 -23.99 -3.27
N ASP A 3 0.35 -23.01 -2.56
CA ASP A 3 -0.38 -21.93 -3.22
C ASP A 3 0.56 -21.22 -4.19
N PRO A 4 0.10 -20.88 -5.41
CA PRO A 4 0.91 -20.11 -6.34
C PRO A 4 1.24 -18.76 -5.70
N GLU A 5 2.50 -18.36 -5.82
CA GLU A 5 2.96 -17.04 -5.40
C GLU A 5 2.24 -15.97 -6.24
N ILE A 6 1.69 -14.95 -5.57
CA ILE A 6 1.03 -13.80 -6.21
C ILE A 6 1.96 -12.60 -6.04
N ASN A 7 2.40 -12.02 -7.16
CA ASN A 7 3.34 -10.91 -7.18
C ASN A 7 2.63 -9.58 -7.42
N ILE A 8 3.11 -8.50 -6.80
CA ILE A 8 2.66 -7.13 -7.09
C ILE A 8 3.42 -6.64 -8.33
N LEU A 9 2.69 -6.29 -9.39
CA LEU A 9 3.27 -5.72 -10.61
C LEU A 9 3.38 -4.19 -10.55
N SER A 10 2.37 -3.52 -9.97
CA SER A 10 2.35 -2.06 -9.88
C SER A 10 1.49 -1.56 -8.74
N ALA A 11 1.73 -0.31 -8.35
CA ALA A 11 1.01 0.39 -7.30
C ALA A 11 0.70 1.83 -7.73
N GLU A 12 -0.58 2.16 -7.82
CA GLU A 12 -1.07 3.47 -8.24
C GLU A 12 -1.73 4.21 -7.08
N ARG A 13 -1.52 5.52 -6.98
CA ARG A 13 -2.22 6.34 -5.98
C ARG A 13 -3.69 6.48 -6.39
N GLU A 14 -4.58 6.19 -5.45
CA GLU A 14 -6.02 6.35 -5.62
C GLU A 14 -6.63 7.17 -4.47
N GLY A 15 -6.17 8.41 -4.33
CA GLY A 15 -6.57 9.32 -3.25
C GLY A 15 -5.40 9.66 -2.32
N GLU A 16 -5.70 10.13 -1.11
CA GLU A 16 -4.67 10.62 -0.19
C GLU A 16 -3.84 9.49 0.44
N TYR A 17 -4.50 8.48 0.99
CA TYR A 17 -3.86 7.34 1.69
C TYR A 17 -4.23 5.98 1.08
N ARG A 18 -4.66 5.99 -0.18
CA ARG A 18 -5.13 4.79 -0.88
C ARG A 18 -4.19 4.44 -2.01
N ILE A 19 -3.87 3.15 -2.07
CA ILE A 19 -3.03 2.59 -3.13
C ILE A 19 -3.80 1.44 -3.77
N ARG A 20 -3.87 1.48 -5.09
CA ARG A 20 -4.35 0.40 -5.93
C ARG A 20 -3.18 -0.47 -6.35
N LEU A 21 -3.19 -1.71 -5.91
CA LEU A 21 -2.23 -2.75 -6.29
C LEU A 21 -2.78 -3.54 -7.47
N CYS A 22 -1.91 -3.81 -8.43
CA CYS A 22 -2.17 -4.72 -9.54
C CYS A 22 -1.26 -5.93 -9.41
N PHE A 23 -1.83 -7.13 -9.52
CA PHE A 23 -1.12 -8.39 -9.35
C PHE A 23 -0.90 -9.12 -10.67
N ASP A 24 0.02 -10.07 -10.69
CA ASP A 24 0.38 -10.88 -11.86
C ASP A 24 -0.69 -11.91 -12.26
N ASP A 25 -1.58 -12.26 -11.34
CA ASP A 25 -2.78 -13.05 -11.61
C ASP A 25 -3.92 -12.23 -12.27
N GLY A 26 -3.69 -10.94 -12.53
CA GLY A 26 -4.64 -10.01 -13.13
C GLY A 26 -5.63 -9.40 -12.14
N SER A 27 -5.59 -9.79 -10.87
CA SER A 27 -6.41 -9.19 -9.82
C SER A 27 -5.93 -7.78 -9.47
N ARG A 28 -6.83 -7.00 -8.86
CA ARG A 28 -6.57 -5.63 -8.41
C ARG A 28 -7.18 -5.42 -7.05
N GLN A 29 -6.45 -4.75 -6.17
CA GLN A 29 -6.93 -4.44 -4.83
C GLN A 29 -6.63 -2.99 -4.48
N THR A 30 -7.64 -2.27 -4.01
CA THR A 30 -7.46 -0.92 -3.47
C THR A 30 -7.44 -1.01 -1.95
N ILE A 31 -6.37 -0.52 -1.34
CA ILE A 31 -6.17 -0.56 0.10
C ILE A 31 -6.12 0.87 0.63
N ASP A 32 -6.95 1.15 1.64
CA ASP A 32 -6.89 2.39 2.42
C ASP A 32 -5.93 2.19 3.59
N PHE A 33 -4.77 2.86 3.53
CA PHE A 33 -3.73 2.76 4.55
C PHE A 33 -3.99 3.70 5.73
N LEU A 34 -4.92 4.65 5.64
CA LEU A 34 -5.17 5.62 6.72
C LEU A 34 -5.51 4.96 8.06
N PRO A 35 -6.38 3.93 8.14
CA PRO A 35 -6.67 3.27 9.41
C PRO A 35 -5.44 2.63 10.04
N PHE A 36 -4.60 1.97 9.23
CA PHE A 36 -3.36 1.35 9.71
C PHE A 36 -2.35 2.38 10.20
N VAL A 37 -2.09 3.40 9.40
CA VAL A 37 -1.10 4.44 9.72
C VAL A 37 -1.53 5.25 10.95
N SER A 38 -2.82 5.61 11.03
CA SER A 38 -3.35 6.41 12.16
C SER A 38 -3.39 5.65 13.49
N GLN A 39 -3.60 4.33 13.47
CA GLN A 39 -3.66 3.49 14.67
C GLN A 39 -2.30 2.96 15.11
N SER A 40 -1.26 3.09 14.28
CA SER A 40 0.07 2.61 14.61
C SER A 40 0.65 3.34 15.81
N ARG A 41 1.28 2.57 16.72
CA ARG A 41 2.01 3.11 17.87
C ARG A 41 3.46 3.45 17.54
N HIS A 42 3.97 2.96 16.41
CA HIS A 42 5.36 3.18 16.02
C HIS A 42 5.51 4.56 15.35
N PRO A 43 6.41 5.43 15.83
CA PRO A 43 6.56 6.79 15.31
C PRO A 43 6.90 6.80 13.81
N ASP A 44 7.73 5.88 13.35
CA ASP A 44 8.13 5.80 11.94
C ASP A 44 6.97 5.44 11.00
N ILE A 45 5.99 4.67 11.48
CA ILE A 45 4.78 4.39 10.70
C ILE A 45 3.86 5.62 10.72
N ARG A 46 3.65 6.22 11.91
CA ARG A 46 2.83 7.45 12.02
C ARG A 46 3.38 8.62 11.20
N ALA A 47 4.68 8.64 10.91
CA ALA A 47 5.27 9.64 10.03
C ALA A 47 4.63 9.65 8.63
N PHE A 48 4.09 8.53 8.16
CA PHE A 48 3.35 8.46 6.91
C PHE A 48 1.94 9.08 6.97
N LEU A 49 1.52 9.65 8.12
CA LEU A 49 0.40 10.60 8.14
C LEU A 49 0.73 11.88 7.39
N ASP A 50 2.01 12.21 7.16
CA ASP A 50 2.40 13.25 6.21
C ASP A 50 2.16 12.75 4.77
N PRO A 51 1.28 13.40 3.97
CA PRO A 51 0.99 12.98 2.60
C PRO A 51 2.23 12.96 1.69
N GLY A 52 3.20 13.85 1.93
CA GLY A 52 4.46 13.88 1.18
C GLY A 52 5.27 12.61 1.42
N ARG A 53 5.35 12.16 2.67
CA ARG A 53 6.00 10.89 3.01
C ARG A 53 5.23 9.70 2.47
N PHE A 54 3.90 9.70 2.58
CA PHE A 54 3.06 8.64 2.04
C PHE A 54 3.21 8.46 0.54
N SER A 55 3.29 9.57 -0.21
CA SER A 55 3.41 9.54 -1.67
C SER A 55 4.74 8.96 -2.19
N GLY A 56 5.74 8.78 -1.33
CA GLY A 56 7.07 8.27 -1.68
C GLY A 56 7.20 6.74 -1.67
N TYR A 57 6.10 6.00 -1.71
CA TYR A 57 6.13 4.53 -1.74
C TYR A 57 6.76 4.00 -3.04
N ARG A 58 7.22 2.73 -3.00
CA ARG A 58 7.79 2.04 -4.15
C ARG A 58 7.52 0.53 -4.07
N VAL A 59 7.21 -0.08 -5.21
CA VAL A 59 7.24 -1.54 -5.39
C VAL A 59 8.70 -1.95 -5.63
N VAL A 60 9.22 -2.88 -4.82
CA VAL A 60 10.63 -3.34 -4.86
C VAL A 60 10.74 -4.81 -5.19
#